data_AF-A0A925S7P6-F1
#
_entry.id   AF-A0A925S7P6-F1
#
_cell.length_a   1.000
_cell.length_b   1.000
_cell.length_c   1.000
_cell.angle_alpha   90.00
_cell.angle_beta   90.00
_cell.angle_gamma   90.00
#
_symmetry.space_group_name_H-M   'P 1'
#
loop_
_entity.id
_entity.type
_entity.pdbx_description
1 polymer ?
#
loop_
_entity_poly.entity_id
_entity_poly.type
_entity_poly.pdbx_seq_one_letter_code
_entity_poly.pdbx_strand_id
1 'polypeptide(L)'
;MITNSEKRPCLLVKLHDAVAPISISLADGGKLTLDASTALAGPGYHKYVIKVIRLIERESQIIWELPQASLHTGDDTGYLSHGDSEKLSSHFLNWLQAFCADRLAVLDGRLDSGVVWFSDPAEFGVDDSEESETRLFQVKSAIVGLTGPRDAQWLQNVVRNPAEGVDFFPWWSETNSDSDFGSGMHKILFKTCWRAPVSQSEFNSLAATSRLLENSYTVNPHRKYPMREWSQINHFLSENGMDMRSSEMLKQMDLGEPTTFKLGYRNENVRLCRGDWSMELPGDFVERKLEAESVVEAKSVSGPMRIIRFAFPQKFAAAREGVTIGAAALLDTFGRADIDRVKQISDTTEGGVHRRLILDRATVDKLDCYWLKVLAAVDGNIAFLSIFVESESSLDWAFAIANSLVPVNHLIITSINLPKLGKVSELHSIPPMVPINTEVMDSPAAHVPSLHCTASILPAPVVLSSTTVFSAVV
;
A
#
# COMPACT_ATOMS: atom_id res chain seq x y z
N MET A 1 14.89 -4.73 -16.94
CA MET A 1 15.92 -4.81 -15.89
C MET A 1 15.47 -3.88 -14.80
N ILE A 2 15.23 -4.37 -13.59
CA ILE A 2 14.80 -3.53 -12.47
C ILE A 2 16.03 -2.78 -11.96
N THR A 3 15.91 -1.47 -11.76
CA THR A 3 16.98 -0.65 -11.19
C THR A 3 16.52 0.03 -9.92
N ASN A 4 17.42 0.24 -8.97
CA ASN A 4 17.13 1.03 -7.78
C ASN A 4 17.04 2.54 -8.11
N SER A 5 16.84 3.38 -7.09
CA SER A 5 16.80 4.86 -7.21
C SER A 5 18.07 5.46 -7.82
N GLU A 6 19.20 4.77 -7.74
CA GLU A 6 20.49 5.15 -8.33
C GLU A 6 20.70 4.57 -9.74
N LYS A 7 19.65 4.00 -10.35
CA LYS A 7 19.69 3.34 -11.67
C LYS A 7 20.64 2.14 -11.75
N ARG A 8 20.98 1.53 -10.61
CA ARG A 8 21.82 0.33 -10.54
C ARG A 8 20.94 -0.92 -10.65
N PRO A 9 21.39 -2.00 -11.32
CA PRO A 9 20.65 -3.24 -11.39
C PRO A 9 20.31 -3.77 -9.99
N CYS A 10 19.05 -4.14 -9.80
CA CYS A 10 18.51 -4.56 -8.52
C CYS A 10 17.72 -5.87 -8.65
N LEU A 11 17.90 -6.77 -7.69
CA LEU A 11 17.09 -7.95 -7.45
C LEU A 11 16.08 -7.64 -6.34
N LEU A 12 14.79 -7.78 -6.63
CA LEU A 12 13.73 -7.67 -5.63
C LEU A 12 13.37 -9.05 -5.10
N VAL A 13 13.42 -9.23 -3.78
CA VAL A 13 13.13 -10.50 -3.10
C VAL A 13 11.96 -10.31 -2.13
N LYS A 14 10.83 -10.95 -2.43
CA LYS A 14 9.66 -10.92 -1.55
C LYS A 14 9.77 -12.04 -0.51
N LEU A 15 10.04 -11.68 0.75
CA LEU A 15 10.13 -12.64 1.86
C LEU A 15 8.84 -12.77 2.69
N HIS A 16 7.97 -11.76 2.67
CA HIS A 16 6.70 -11.79 3.39
C HIS A 16 5.66 -10.92 2.65
N ASP A 17 4.41 -11.38 2.60
CA ASP A 17 3.37 -10.73 1.78
C ASP A 17 3.05 -9.31 2.23
N ALA A 18 3.10 -9.08 3.54
CA ALA A 18 2.71 -7.83 4.17
C ALA A 18 3.75 -6.70 4.19
N VAL A 19 4.93 -6.90 3.62
CA VAL A 19 6.03 -5.92 3.60
C VAL A 19 6.58 -5.77 2.20
N ALA A 20 7.14 -4.60 1.89
CA ALA A 20 7.79 -4.38 0.60
C ALA A 20 8.88 -5.44 0.32
N PRO A 21 9.11 -5.81 -0.94
CA PRO A 21 10.25 -6.65 -1.30
C PRO A 21 11.56 -6.06 -0.81
N ILE A 22 12.48 -6.93 -0.44
CA ILE A 22 13.86 -6.54 -0.15
C ILE A 22 14.54 -6.20 -1.47
N SER A 23 15.23 -5.08 -1.51
CA SER A 23 16.04 -4.66 -2.66
C SER A 23 17.48 -5.08 -2.43
N ILE A 24 18.02 -5.89 -3.35
CA ILE A 24 19.43 -6.28 -3.38
C ILE A 24 20.08 -5.67 -4.62
N SER A 25 20.98 -4.71 -4.47
CA SER A 25 21.62 -4.02 -5.61
C SER A 25 23.13 -4.23 -5.62
N LEU A 26 23.77 -4.11 -6.78
CA LEU A 26 25.23 -4.00 -6.87
C LEU A 26 25.64 -2.59 -6.45
N ALA A 27 26.69 -2.42 -5.64
CA ALA A 27 27.44 -1.16 -5.61
C ALA A 27 28.90 -1.36 -6.01
N ASP A 28 29.62 -0.25 -5.91
CA ASP A 28 30.98 -0.08 -6.40
C ASP A 28 31.91 -1.06 -5.74
N GLY A 29 32.88 -1.58 -6.49
CA GLY A 29 33.87 -2.52 -5.99
C GLY A 29 33.44 -3.98 -5.99
N GLY A 30 32.30 -4.35 -6.60
CA GLY A 30 31.84 -5.74 -6.68
C GLY A 30 31.04 -6.18 -5.46
N LYS A 31 30.30 -5.22 -4.92
CA LYS A 31 29.70 -5.25 -3.59
C LYS A 31 28.17 -5.40 -3.66
N LEU A 32 27.48 -5.99 -2.66
CA LEU A 32 25.98 -6.09 -2.67
C LEU A 32 25.22 -5.36 -1.56
N THR A 33 24.22 -4.52 -1.88
CA THR A 33 23.45 -3.65 -0.96
C THR A 33 22.17 -4.32 -0.63
N LEU A 34 21.73 -4.21 0.61
CA LEU A 34 20.39 -4.60 0.98
C LEU A 34 19.62 -3.43 1.57
N ASP A 35 18.41 -3.20 1.07
CA ASP A 35 17.41 -2.32 1.65
C ASP A 35 16.15 -3.13 1.98
N ALA A 36 15.67 -3.01 3.21
CA ALA A 36 14.50 -3.70 3.71
C ALA A 36 13.78 -2.86 4.78
N SER A 37 12.47 -2.66 4.58
CA SER A 37 11.60 -2.09 5.60
C SER A 37 11.01 -3.20 6.48
N THR A 38 11.44 -3.28 7.73
CA THR A 38 11.02 -4.34 8.67
C THR A 38 10.05 -3.86 9.75
N ALA A 39 9.86 -2.55 9.90
CA ALA A 39 9.14 -1.94 11.02
C ALA A 39 7.72 -2.51 11.19
N LEU A 40 6.98 -2.62 10.09
CA LEU A 40 5.57 -2.97 10.13
C LEU A 40 5.32 -4.45 10.41
N ALA A 41 6.22 -5.33 9.96
CA ALA A 41 6.09 -6.75 10.28
C ALA A 41 6.48 -7.03 11.73
N GLY A 42 7.49 -6.34 12.25
CA GLY A 42 7.92 -6.48 13.64
C GLY A 42 9.31 -7.10 13.82
N PRO A 43 9.73 -7.28 15.08
CA PRO A 43 11.09 -7.73 15.40
C PRO A 43 11.36 -9.16 14.91
N GLY A 44 10.37 -10.06 14.89
CA GLY A 44 10.52 -11.42 14.38
C GLY A 44 10.93 -11.45 12.91
N TYR A 45 10.28 -10.64 12.07
CA TYR A 45 10.66 -10.48 10.67
C TYR A 45 12.06 -9.87 10.52
N HIS A 46 12.38 -8.83 11.30
CA HIS A 46 13.71 -8.21 11.25
C HIS A 46 14.83 -9.23 11.53
N LYS A 47 14.66 -10.07 12.55
CA LYS A 47 15.60 -11.16 12.86
C LYS A 47 15.70 -12.17 11.73
N TYR A 48 14.56 -12.54 11.13
CA TYR A 48 14.52 -13.45 9.98
C TYR A 48 15.31 -12.89 8.79
N VAL A 49 15.13 -11.61 8.45
CA VAL A 49 15.88 -10.95 7.37
C VAL A 49 17.39 -11.02 7.64
N ILE A 50 17.84 -10.64 8.84
CA ILE A 50 19.27 -10.69 9.20
C ILE A 50 19.82 -12.12 9.16
N LYS A 51 19.02 -13.11 9.56
CA LYS A 51 19.38 -14.53 9.43
C LYS A 51 19.58 -14.95 7.97
N VAL A 52 18.69 -14.51 7.06
CA VAL A 52 18.82 -14.77 5.62
C VAL A 52 20.10 -14.12 5.06
N ILE A 53 20.38 -12.87 5.45
CA ILE A 53 21.61 -12.15 5.04
C ILE A 53 22.87 -12.93 5.44
N ARG A 54 22.96 -13.32 6.71
CA ARG A 54 24.08 -14.10 7.23
C ARG A 54 24.21 -15.47 6.57
N LEU A 55 23.09 -16.09 6.20
CA LEU A 55 23.10 -17.35 5.45
C LEU A 55 23.68 -17.14 4.04
N ILE A 56 23.22 -16.11 3.31
CA ILE A 56 23.72 -15.79 1.97
C ILE A 56 25.23 -15.48 2.01
N GLU A 57 25.67 -14.69 2.98
CA GLU A 57 27.09 -14.38 3.23
C GLU A 57 27.92 -15.67 3.36
N ARG A 58 27.47 -16.58 4.24
CA ARG A 58 28.17 -17.84 4.51
C ARG A 58 28.22 -18.78 3.31
N GLU A 59 27.10 -18.95 2.60
CA GLU A 59 27.00 -19.93 1.52
C GLU A 59 27.58 -19.43 0.19
N SER A 60 27.54 -18.12 -0.05
CA SER A 60 27.91 -17.53 -1.35
C SER A 60 29.24 -16.78 -1.34
N GLN A 61 29.87 -16.62 -0.17
CA GLN A 61 31.06 -15.76 0.04
C GLN A 61 30.83 -14.31 -0.44
N ILE A 62 29.56 -13.89 -0.46
CA ILE A 62 29.15 -12.52 -0.73
C ILE A 62 29.57 -11.67 0.46
N ILE A 63 29.95 -10.42 0.20
CA ILE A 63 30.28 -9.47 1.26
C ILE A 63 29.33 -8.28 1.18
N TRP A 64 28.83 -7.84 2.34
CA TRP A 64 27.89 -6.73 2.51
C TRP A 64 28.60 -5.48 3.03
N GLU A 65 28.14 -4.26 2.69
CA GLU A 65 28.83 -3.03 3.16
C GLU A 65 28.54 -3.01 4.60
N LEU A 66 29.56 -2.61 5.32
CA LEU A 66 29.33 -2.30 6.69
C LEU A 66 28.57 -0.97 6.74
N PRO A 67 27.65 -0.84 7.71
CA PRO A 67 27.04 0.42 8.07
C PRO A 67 28.06 1.55 8.09
N GLN A 68 27.88 2.57 7.26
CA GLN A 68 28.62 3.82 7.36
C GLN A 68 27.78 4.84 8.14
N ALA A 69 28.26 5.20 9.34
CA ALA A 69 27.58 6.18 10.19
C ALA A 69 27.36 7.53 9.48
N SER A 70 28.28 7.93 8.60
CA SER A 70 28.20 9.18 7.82
C SER A 70 27.12 9.18 6.74
N LEU A 71 26.77 8.00 6.22
CA LEU A 71 25.70 7.83 5.23
C LEU A 71 24.43 7.33 5.88
N HIS A 72 24.38 7.30 7.21
CA HIS A 72 23.17 6.92 7.92
C HIS A 72 22.66 5.51 7.58
N THR A 73 23.56 4.73 7.00
CA THR A 73 23.35 3.36 6.57
C THR A 73 23.60 2.42 7.73
N GLY A 74 22.71 1.46 7.94
CA GLY A 74 22.91 0.38 8.90
C GLY A 74 21.64 0.00 9.63
N ASP A 75 21.71 -1.05 10.42
CA ASP A 75 20.60 -1.47 11.25
C ASP A 75 20.43 -0.54 12.46
N ASP A 76 19.45 0.36 12.40
CA ASP A 76 19.10 1.32 13.45
C ASP A 76 18.74 0.65 14.79
N THR A 77 18.39 -0.64 14.76
CA THR A 77 18.11 -1.42 15.96
C THR A 77 19.38 -1.94 16.63
N GLY A 78 20.51 -1.94 15.90
CA GLY A 78 21.79 -2.50 16.30
C GLY A 78 21.85 -4.04 16.26
N TYR A 79 20.74 -4.72 15.99
CA TYR A 79 20.61 -6.18 16.07
C TYR A 79 21.59 -6.93 15.16
N LEU A 80 21.89 -6.41 13.97
CA LEU A 80 22.89 -6.97 13.06
C LEU A 80 24.25 -7.13 13.73
N SER A 81 24.62 -6.20 14.62
CA SER A 81 25.91 -6.18 15.31
C SER A 81 25.88 -7.05 16.58
N HIS A 82 24.89 -6.84 17.45
CA HIS A 82 24.91 -7.45 18.78
C HIS A 82 24.06 -8.74 18.90
N GLY A 83 23.07 -8.97 18.02
CA GLY A 83 22.20 -10.15 18.03
C GLY A 83 21.30 -10.29 19.27
N ASP A 84 20.98 -9.18 19.93
CA ASP A 84 20.26 -9.13 21.21
C ASP A 84 18.77 -8.92 20.96
N SER A 85 18.00 -9.99 21.17
CA SER A 85 16.56 -10.00 20.91
C SER A 85 15.77 -9.11 21.86
N GLU A 86 16.25 -8.89 23.09
CA GLU A 86 15.55 -8.06 24.07
C GLU A 86 15.69 -6.59 23.68
N LYS A 87 16.91 -6.15 23.35
CA LYS A 87 17.16 -4.78 22.85
C LYS A 87 16.37 -4.48 21.59
N LEU A 88 16.31 -5.44 20.66
CA LEU A 88 15.50 -5.30 19.45
C LEU A 88 14.01 -5.13 19.78
N SER A 89 13.48 -5.97 20.69
CA SER A 89 12.08 -5.89 21.10
C SER A 89 11.77 -4.54 21.76
N SER A 90 12.63 -4.09 22.68
CA SER A 90 12.53 -2.76 23.30
C SER A 90 12.58 -1.62 22.27
N HIS A 91 13.43 -1.73 21.25
CA HIS A 91 13.51 -0.73 20.19
C HIS A 91 12.18 -0.61 19.43
N PHE A 92 11.58 -1.74 19.02
CA PHE A 92 10.29 -1.74 18.33
C PHE A 92 9.15 -1.20 19.21
N LEU A 93 9.14 -1.52 20.51
CA LEU A 93 8.14 -0.98 21.44
C LEU A 93 8.30 0.53 21.65
N ASN A 94 9.53 1.03 21.79
CA ASN A 94 9.80 2.46 21.94
C ASN A 94 9.41 3.23 20.68
N TRP A 95 9.71 2.69 19.50
CA TRP A 95 9.25 3.24 18.22
C TRP A 95 7.71 3.31 18.16
N LEU A 96 7.02 2.22 18.53
CA LEU A 96 5.56 2.18 18.52
C LEU A 96 4.96 3.17 19.52
N GLN A 97 5.56 3.32 20.70
CA GLN A 97 5.14 4.29 21.71
C GLN A 97 5.21 5.73 21.17
N ALA A 98 6.35 6.11 20.59
CA ALA A 98 6.55 7.43 19.99
C ALA A 98 5.55 7.66 18.85
N PHE A 99 5.42 6.68 17.96
CA PHE A 99 4.45 6.72 16.87
C PHE A 99 3.00 6.95 17.36
N CYS A 100 2.58 6.23 18.41
CA CYS A 100 1.26 6.38 19.00
C CYS A 100 1.06 7.76 19.67
N ALA A 101 2.10 8.30 20.32
CA ALA A 101 2.04 9.63 20.94
C ALA A 101 1.86 10.73 19.89
N ASP A 102 2.64 10.69 18.81
CA ASP A 102 2.52 11.63 17.70
C ASP A 102 1.14 11.51 17.05
N ARG A 103 0.65 10.28 16.88
CA ARG A 103 -0.66 10.04 16.30
C ARG A 103 -1.78 10.63 17.15
N LEU A 104 -1.71 10.49 18.47
CA LEU A 104 -2.68 11.11 19.38
C LEU A 104 -2.65 12.63 19.30
N ALA A 105 -1.46 13.24 19.21
CA ALA A 105 -1.33 14.69 19.06
C ALA A 105 -1.95 15.21 17.75
N VAL A 106 -1.87 14.44 16.66
CA VAL A 106 -2.54 14.79 15.38
C VAL A 106 -4.05 14.62 15.45
N LEU A 107 -4.54 13.65 16.24
CA LEU A 107 -5.97 13.39 16.41
C LEU A 107 -6.65 14.41 17.32
N ASP A 108 -5.92 14.96 18.29
CA ASP A 108 -6.38 16.02 19.19
C ASP A 108 -6.70 17.31 18.37
N GLY A 109 -7.96 17.46 17.97
CA GLY A 109 -8.45 18.53 17.08
C GLY A 109 -9.01 18.09 15.72
N ARG A 110 -8.96 16.79 15.36
CA ARG A 110 -9.44 16.26 14.06
C ARG A 110 -10.38 15.05 14.15
N LEU A 111 -10.67 14.56 15.36
CA LEU A 111 -11.49 13.36 15.59
C LEU A 111 -12.93 13.49 15.04
N ASP A 112 -13.44 14.71 14.88
CA ASP A 112 -14.81 14.94 14.39
C ASP A 112 -14.96 14.77 12.87
N SER A 113 -13.88 14.76 12.08
CA SER A 113 -13.96 14.63 10.60
C SER A 113 -13.81 13.20 10.06
N GLY A 114 -13.71 12.19 10.94
CA GLY A 114 -14.34 10.88 10.72
C GLY A 114 -13.78 9.88 9.70
N VAL A 115 -12.70 10.15 8.95
CA VAL A 115 -12.16 9.18 7.96
C VAL A 115 -10.64 9.25 7.84
N VAL A 116 -9.97 8.11 7.99
CA VAL A 116 -8.55 7.95 7.63
C VAL A 116 -8.45 7.10 6.37
N TRP A 117 -7.67 7.57 5.40
CA TRP A 117 -7.32 6.81 4.20
C TRP A 117 -6.02 6.04 4.44
N PHE A 118 -6.04 4.73 4.18
CA PHE A 118 -4.90 3.84 4.35
C PHE A 118 -4.60 3.09 3.06
N SER A 119 -3.34 2.76 2.77
CA SER A 119 -2.93 1.96 1.60
C SER A 119 -2.12 0.72 2.01
N ASP A 120 -2.04 -0.26 1.11
CA ASP A 120 -1.26 -1.48 1.35
C ASP A 120 0.23 -1.16 1.55
N PRO A 121 0.82 -1.44 2.72
CA PRO A 121 2.25 -1.21 2.96
C PRO A 121 3.17 -2.00 2.04
N ALA A 122 2.69 -3.13 1.48
CA ALA A 122 3.43 -3.92 0.52
C ALA A 122 3.46 -3.30 -0.89
N GLU A 123 2.55 -2.38 -1.20
CA GLU A 123 2.49 -1.64 -2.47
C GLU A 123 3.36 -0.36 -2.40
N PHE A 124 3.75 0.10 -1.21
CA PHE A 124 4.69 1.20 -1.04
C PHE A 124 6.11 0.81 -1.48
N GLY A 125 6.69 1.60 -2.38
CA GLY A 125 8.10 1.52 -2.78
C GLY A 125 8.43 0.46 -3.83
N VAL A 126 7.43 -0.19 -4.44
CA VAL A 126 7.66 -1.20 -5.49
C VAL A 126 7.98 -0.56 -6.85
N ASP A 127 7.58 0.68 -7.10
CA ASP A 127 8.02 1.48 -8.23
C ASP A 127 7.46 2.91 -8.06
N ASP A 128 8.29 3.96 -8.14
CA ASP A 128 7.83 5.35 -8.33
C ASP A 128 7.43 5.60 -9.79
N SER A 129 7.26 4.53 -10.58
CA SER A 129 6.79 4.67 -11.95
C SER A 129 5.39 5.28 -11.94
N GLU A 130 5.13 6.19 -12.88
CA GLU A 130 3.84 6.89 -13.05
C GLU A 130 2.64 5.93 -13.24
N GLU A 131 2.89 4.63 -13.36
CA GLU A 131 1.91 3.56 -13.52
C GLU A 131 1.51 2.86 -12.21
N SER A 132 2.09 3.23 -11.07
CA SER A 132 1.78 2.59 -9.78
C SER A 132 0.37 2.94 -9.31
N GLU A 133 -0.49 1.94 -9.19
CA GLU A 133 -1.87 2.06 -8.73
C GLU A 133 -1.89 2.00 -7.20
N THR A 134 -2.37 3.06 -6.55
CA THR A 134 -2.51 3.08 -5.09
C THR A 134 -3.97 2.88 -4.71
N ARG A 135 -4.26 1.84 -3.93
CA ARG A 135 -5.59 1.65 -3.33
C ARG A 135 -5.63 2.32 -1.97
N LEU A 136 -6.58 3.23 -1.80
CA LEU A 136 -6.88 3.88 -0.55
C LEU A 136 -8.16 3.31 0.03
N PHE A 137 -8.11 2.98 1.31
CA PHE A 137 -9.19 2.39 2.06
C PHE A 137 -9.67 3.35 3.14
N GLN A 138 -10.98 3.58 3.17
CA GLN A 138 -11.60 4.43 4.18
C GLN A 138 -11.82 3.61 5.46
N VAL A 139 -11.28 4.11 6.58
CA VAL A 139 -11.40 3.44 7.87
C VAL A 139 -11.76 4.45 8.96
N LYS A 140 -12.76 4.12 9.76
CA LYS A 140 -13.14 4.85 10.98
C LYS A 140 -12.31 4.33 12.15
N SER A 141 -11.02 4.63 12.15
CA SER A 141 -10.10 4.18 13.21
C SER A 141 -8.97 5.20 13.41
N ALA A 142 -8.29 5.12 14.54
CA ALA A 142 -7.22 6.06 14.87
C ALA A 142 -5.93 5.73 14.10
N ILE A 143 -5.64 4.45 13.96
CA ILE A 143 -4.53 3.88 13.19
C ILE A 143 -4.98 2.54 12.60
N VAL A 144 -4.33 2.10 11.52
CA VAL A 144 -4.48 0.74 11.02
C VAL A 144 -3.10 0.10 10.87
N GLY A 145 -2.92 -1.07 11.48
CA GLY A 145 -1.73 -1.90 11.36
C GLY A 145 -1.98 -3.12 10.47
N LEU A 146 -0.95 -3.93 10.26
CA LEU A 146 -1.05 -5.19 9.50
C LEU A 146 -1.92 -6.26 10.19
N THR A 147 -2.26 -6.05 11.46
CA THR A 147 -3.18 -6.90 12.24
C THR A 147 -4.56 -6.24 12.42
N GLY A 148 -4.82 -5.13 11.72
CA GLY A 148 -6.14 -4.48 11.68
C GLY A 148 -6.19 -3.10 12.34
N PRO A 149 -7.39 -2.50 12.40
CA PRO A 149 -7.61 -1.16 12.95
C PRO A 149 -7.41 -1.12 14.47
N ARG A 150 -7.05 0.05 15.00
CA ARG A 150 -6.97 0.34 16.45
C ARG A 150 -7.55 1.72 16.75
N ASP A 151 -8.36 1.79 17.79
CA ASP A 151 -8.99 3.03 18.23
C ASP A 151 -8.02 3.93 19.02
N ALA A 152 -8.52 5.11 19.41
CA ALA A 152 -7.73 6.06 20.18
C ALA A 152 -7.41 5.54 21.60
N GLN A 153 -8.27 4.67 22.17
CA GLN A 153 -8.03 4.08 23.48
C GLN A 153 -6.82 3.14 23.45
N TRP A 154 -6.70 2.32 22.41
CA TRP A 154 -5.52 1.49 22.19
C TRP A 154 -4.25 2.34 22.07
N LEU A 155 -4.28 3.45 21.31
CA LEU A 155 -3.13 4.36 21.23
C LEU A 155 -2.73 4.89 22.61
N GLN A 156 -3.69 5.34 23.42
CA GLN A 156 -3.44 5.85 24.77
C GLN A 156 -2.81 4.77 25.67
N ASN A 157 -3.28 3.54 25.55
CA ASN A 157 -2.76 2.41 26.30
C ASN A 157 -1.30 2.12 25.91
N VAL A 158 -0.99 2.09 24.62
CA VAL A 158 0.38 1.87 24.12
C VAL A 158 1.33 3.00 24.54
N VAL A 159 0.87 4.25 24.54
CA VAL A 159 1.68 5.38 25.04
C VAL A 159 2.02 5.21 26.51
N ARG A 160 1.09 4.70 27.33
CA ARG A 160 1.33 4.46 28.76
C ARG A 160 2.17 3.20 29.01
N ASN A 161 1.93 2.15 28.23
CA ASN A 161 2.54 0.84 28.38
C ASN A 161 2.77 0.22 26.99
N PRO A 162 3.97 0.40 26.40
CA PRO A 162 4.25 -0.06 25.04
C PRO A 162 4.06 -1.57 24.83
N ALA A 163 4.23 -2.37 25.88
CA ALA A 163 4.03 -3.82 25.82
C ALA A 163 2.59 -4.23 25.44
N GLU A 164 1.61 -3.36 25.63
CA GLU A 164 0.23 -3.59 25.17
C GLU A 164 0.08 -3.50 23.64
N GLY A 165 1.08 -2.95 22.95
CA GLY A 165 1.09 -2.79 21.49
C GLY A 165 1.77 -3.92 20.72
N VAL A 166 2.18 -5.01 21.39
CA VAL A 166 2.81 -6.17 20.71
C VAL A 166 1.91 -6.73 19.59
N ASP A 167 0.60 -6.66 19.78
CA ASP A 167 -0.40 -7.12 18.82
C ASP A 167 -0.48 -6.27 17.53
N PHE A 168 0.18 -5.10 17.50
CA PHE A 168 0.35 -4.29 16.29
C PHE A 168 1.19 -5.03 15.23
N PHE A 169 2.18 -5.81 15.69
CA PHE A 169 3.13 -6.48 14.83
C PHE A 169 2.63 -7.89 14.49
N PRO A 170 2.44 -8.21 13.20
CA PRO A 170 2.06 -9.56 12.81
C PRO A 170 3.15 -10.59 13.07
N TRP A 171 4.42 -10.17 13.05
CA TRP A 171 5.60 -11.02 13.17
C TRP A 171 6.49 -10.64 14.35
N TRP A 172 6.02 -10.93 15.57
CA TRP A 172 6.73 -10.59 16.80
C TRP A 172 7.88 -11.56 17.13
N SER A 173 7.64 -12.86 17.04
CA SER A 173 8.62 -13.92 17.31
C SER A 173 9.15 -14.53 16.02
N GLU A 174 10.33 -15.16 16.01
CA GLU A 174 10.88 -15.84 14.80
C GLU A 174 10.13 -17.13 14.42
N THR A 175 8.91 -17.35 14.92
CA THR A 175 8.16 -18.56 14.59
C THR A 175 7.48 -18.44 13.23
N ASN A 176 7.38 -19.57 12.53
CA ASN A 176 6.62 -19.64 11.28
C ASN A 176 5.13 -19.33 11.49
N SER A 177 4.59 -19.61 12.69
CA SER A 177 3.20 -19.29 13.04
C SER A 177 2.92 -17.78 12.99
N ASP A 178 3.88 -16.95 13.39
CA ASP A 178 3.75 -15.49 13.32
C ASP A 178 3.81 -14.99 11.87
N SER A 179 4.73 -15.51 11.07
CA SER A 179 4.80 -15.23 9.62
C SER A 179 3.50 -15.61 8.91
N ASP A 180 2.97 -16.81 9.18
CA ASP A 180 1.76 -17.31 8.57
C ASP A 180 0.54 -16.46 8.98
N PHE A 181 0.43 -16.10 10.26
CA PHE A 181 -0.61 -15.16 10.72
C PHE A 181 -0.51 -13.82 10.03
N GLY A 182 0.69 -13.24 9.95
CA GLY A 182 0.92 -11.96 9.31
C GLY A 182 0.52 -11.92 7.85
N SER A 183 0.91 -12.95 7.11
CA SER A 183 0.54 -13.09 5.70
C SER A 183 -0.97 -13.33 5.53
N GLY A 184 -1.59 -14.14 6.40
CA GLY A 184 -3.04 -14.37 6.41
C GLY A 184 -3.84 -13.08 6.70
N MET A 185 -3.43 -12.33 7.73
CA MET A 185 -4.05 -11.05 8.09
C MET A 185 -3.90 -10.00 7.00
N HIS A 186 -2.72 -9.91 6.38
CA HIS A 186 -2.50 -9.01 5.25
C HIS A 186 -3.42 -9.34 4.07
N LYS A 187 -3.56 -10.63 3.72
CA LYS A 187 -4.49 -11.03 2.66
C LYS A 187 -5.94 -10.68 3.02
N ILE A 188 -6.39 -10.96 4.24
CA ILE A 188 -7.72 -10.57 4.73
C ILE A 188 -7.94 -9.07 4.58
N LEU A 189 -6.98 -8.26 5.03
CA LEU A 189 -7.12 -6.81 5.06
C LEU A 189 -7.13 -6.22 3.64
N PHE A 190 -6.15 -6.57 2.82
CA PHE A 190 -5.84 -5.83 1.59
C PHE A 190 -6.21 -6.56 0.29
N LYS A 191 -6.30 -7.89 0.29
CA LYS A 191 -6.39 -8.69 -0.95
C LYS A 191 -7.70 -9.48 -1.10
N THR A 192 -8.36 -9.83 -0.01
CA THR A 192 -9.59 -10.62 -0.04
C THR A 192 -10.75 -9.83 -0.61
N CYS A 193 -11.37 -10.35 -1.68
CA CYS A 193 -12.68 -9.92 -2.13
C CYS A 193 -13.75 -10.67 -1.34
N TRP A 194 -14.69 -9.97 -0.71
CA TRP A 194 -15.68 -10.57 0.20
C TRP A 194 -16.90 -11.13 -0.53
N ARG A 195 -16.64 -12.03 -1.47
CA ARG A 195 -17.63 -12.78 -2.26
C ARG A 195 -17.06 -14.14 -2.67
N ALA A 196 -17.91 -15.02 -3.24
CA ALA A 196 -17.45 -16.25 -3.86
C ALA A 196 -16.39 -15.96 -4.95
N PRO A 197 -15.32 -16.77 -5.05
CA PRO A 197 -14.28 -16.60 -6.06
C PRO A 197 -14.84 -16.84 -7.46
N VAL A 198 -14.47 -15.99 -8.41
CA VAL A 198 -14.98 -16.05 -9.79
C VAL A 198 -13.93 -16.54 -10.79
N SER A 199 -12.73 -16.82 -10.30
CA SER A 199 -11.64 -17.39 -11.05
C SER A 199 -10.84 -18.37 -10.19
N GLN A 200 -10.10 -19.27 -10.83
CA GLN A 200 -9.18 -20.17 -10.13
C GLN A 200 -8.10 -19.40 -9.36
N SER A 201 -7.66 -18.24 -9.87
CA SER A 201 -6.69 -17.39 -9.18
C SER A 201 -7.23 -16.83 -7.87
N GLU A 202 -8.47 -16.34 -7.87
CA GLU A 202 -9.13 -15.87 -6.64
C GLU A 202 -9.35 -17.02 -5.66
N PHE A 203 -9.80 -18.18 -6.15
CA PHE A 203 -9.97 -19.37 -5.33
C PHE A 203 -8.65 -19.77 -4.64
N ASN A 204 -7.56 -19.85 -5.42
CA ASN A 204 -6.23 -20.18 -4.88
C ASN A 204 -5.76 -19.15 -3.84
N SER A 205 -6.07 -17.87 -4.05
CA SER A 205 -5.76 -16.81 -3.08
C SER A 205 -6.54 -16.97 -1.77
N LEU A 206 -7.84 -17.27 -1.84
CA LEU A 206 -8.66 -17.53 -0.65
C LEU A 206 -8.20 -18.79 0.08
N ALA A 207 -7.91 -19.87 -0.65
CA ALA A 207 -7.42 -21.13 -0.09
C ALA A 207 -6.04 -20.94 0.60
N ALA A 208 -5.13 -20.21 -0.04
CA ALA A 208 -3.85 -19.85 0.56
C ALA A 208 -4.02 -19.02 1.83
N THR A 209 -4.96 -18.06 1.83
CA THR A 209 -5.29 -17.26 3.02
C THR A 209 -5.78 -18.14 4.17
N SER A 210 -6.74 -19.05 3.89
CA SER A 210 -7.27 -19.96 4.90
C SER A 210 -6.17 -20.87 5.49
N ARG A 211 -5.31 -21.42 4.63
CA ARG A 211 -4.21 -22.30 5.03
C ARG A 211 -3.18 -21.60 5.91
N LEU A 212 -2.84 -20.34 5.61
CA LEU A 212 -1.93 -19.55 6.44
C LEU A 212 -2.49 -19.37 7.87
N LEU A 213 -3.78 -19.06 7.98
CA LEU A 213 -4.43 -18.92 9.30
C LEU A 213 -4.53 -20.27 10.02
N GLU A 214 -4.81 -21.36 9.30
CA GLU A 214 -4.86 -22.72 9.85
C GLU A 214 -3.50 -23.17 10.41
N ASN A 215 -2.43 -22.99 9.63
CA ASN A 215 -1.06 -23.28 10.07
C ASN A 215 -0.71 -22.50 11.35
N SER A 216 -1.07 -21.21 11.38
CA SER A 216 -0.79 -20.36 12.53
C SER A 216 -1.60 -20.80 13.76
N TYR A 217 -2.90 -21.06 13.60
CA TYR A 217 -3.82 -21.48 14.66
C TYR A 217 -3.40 -22.80 15.28
N THR A 218 -2.94 -23.76 14.46
CA THR A 218 -2.46 -25.08 14.91
C THR A 218 -1.31 -24.95 15.90
N VAL A 219 -0.44 -23.95 15.71
CA VAL A 219 0.72 -23.72 16.58
C VAL A 219 0.36 -22.84 17.79
N ASN A 220 -0.48 -21.82 17.60
CA ASN A 220 -0.90 -20.90 18.65
C ASN A 220 -2.39 -20.57 18.55
N PRO A 221 -3.28 -21.37 19.17
CA PRO A 221 -4.73 -21.17 19.10
C PRO A 221 -5.23 -20.04 20.00
N HIS A 222 -4.41 -19.55 20.95
CA HIS A 222 -4.81 -18.50 21.90
C HIS A 222 -4.66 -17.08 21.36
N ARG A 223 -4.08 -16.92 20.16
CA ARG A 223 -4.03 -15.62 19.47
C ARG A 223 -5.44 -15.17 19.07
N LYS A 224 -5.63 -13.85 18.97
CA LYS A 224 -6.87 -13.25 18.46
C LYS A 224 -6.94 -13.39 16.93
N TYR A 225 -7.58 -14.45 16.43
CA TYR A 225 -7.85 -14.64 15.01
C TYR A 225 -9.14 -13.96 14.56
N PRO A 226 -9.24 -13.53 13.29
CA PRO A 226 -10.46 -12.95 12.73
C PRO A 226 -11.46 -14.06 12.37
N MET A 227 -12.04 -14.71 13.40
CA MET A 227 -12.82 -15.95 13.22
C MET A 227 -14.01 -15.77 12.28
N ARG A 228 -14.71 -14.63 12.34
CA ARG A 228 -15.83 -14.35 11.45
C ARG A 228 -15.40 -14.30 9.98
N GLU A 229 -14.38 -13.51 9.68
CA GLU A 229 -13.84 -13.35 8.33
C GLU A 229 -13.25 -14.63 7.78
N TRP A 230 -12.51 -15.36 8.63
CA TRP A 230 -11.95 -16.64 8.24
C TRP A 230 -13.04 -17.68 7.97
N SER A 231 -14.11 -17.70 8.78
CA SER A 231 -15.29 -18.54 8.53
C SER A 231 -15.97 -18.19 7.20
N GLN A 232 -16.10 -16.90 6.90
CA GLN A 232 -16.66 -16.44 5.63
C GLN A 232 -15.80 -16.86 4.42
N ILE A 233 -14.47 -16.78 4.52
CA ILE A 233 -13.56 -17.29 3.47
C ILE A 233 -13.80 -18.78 3.24
N ASN A 234 -13.91 -19.57 4.31
CA ASN A 234 -14.15 -21.01 4.18
C ASN A 234 -15.54 -21.33 3.66
N HIS A 235 -16.55 -20.51 3.96
CA HIS A 235 -17.86 -20.61 3.35
C HIS A 235 -17.74 -20.44 1.82
N PHE A 236 -17.06 -19.41 1.33
CA PHE A 236 -16.81 -19.23 -0.10
C PHE A 236 -16.07 -20.41 -0.75
N LEU A 237 -15.09 -21.00 -0.06
CA LEU A 237 -14.37 -22.19 -0.53
C LEU A 237 -15.28 -23.43 -0.57
N SER A 238 -16.17 -23.58 0.41
CA SER A 238 -17.08 -24.73 0.52
C SER A 238 -18.19 -24.73 -0.53
N GLU A 239 -18.75 -23.57 -0.86
CA GLU A 239 -19.77 -23.43 -1.92
C GLU A 239 -19.23 -23.80 -3.30
N ASN A 240 -17.91 -23.70 -3.49
CA ASN A 240 -17.22 -24.10 -4.71
C ASN A 240 -16.79 -25.58 -4.71
N GLY A 241 -17.19 -26.36 -3.69
CA GLY A 241 -17.03 -27.82 -3.64
C GLY A 241 -15.60 -28.33 -3.44
N MET A 242 -14.66 -27.48 -2.98
CA MET A 242 -13.21 -27.80 -3.05
C MET A 242 -12.40 -27.69 -1.76
N ASP A 243 -13.01 -27.52 -0.58
CA ASP A 243 -12.30 -27.78 0.70
C ASP A 243 -13.26 -28.10 1.87
N MET A 244 -13.16 -29.30 2.45
CA MET A 244 -13.96 -29.71 3.62
C MET A 244 -13.19 -29.70 4.94
N ARG A 245 -11.85 -29.68 4.94
CA ARG A 245 -11.06 -29.89 6.17
C ARG A 245 -11.13 -28.69 7.11
N SER A 246 -10.98 -27.47 6.59
CA SER A 246 -11.05 -26.26 7.39
C SER A 246 -12.48 -25.96 7.91
N SER A 247 -13.52 -26.50 7.25
CA SER A 247 -14.93 -26.33 7.65
C SER A 247 -15.27 -27.02 8.97
N GLU A 248 -14.71 -28.22 9.22
CA GLU A 248 -14.98 -28.94 10.47
C GLU A 248 -14.29 -28.30 11.67
N MET A 249 -13.06 -27.81 11.49
CA MET A 249 -12.34 -27.04 12.50
C MET A 249 -13.12 -25.78 12.90
N LEU A 250 -13.63 -25.03 11.91
CA LEU A 250 -14.39 -23.79 12.15
C LEU A 250 -15.76 -24.02 12.80
N LYS A 251 -16.42 -25.15 12.52
CA LYS A 251 -17.69 -25.51 13.20
C LYS A 251 -17.52 -25.71 14.71
N GLN A 252 -16.31 -26.03 15.16
CA GLN A 252 -15.98 -26.23 16.57
C GLN A 252 -15.44 -24.96 17.24
N MET A 253 -15.17 -23.91 16.46
CA MET A 253 -14.63 -22.65 16.96
C MET A 253 -15.75 -21.73 17.43
N ASP A 254 -15.54 -21.09 18.57
CA ASP A 254 -16.37 -19.97 19.00
C ASP A 254 -16.13 -18.77 18.08
N LEU A 255 -17.15 -18.42 17.29
CA LEU A 255 -17.10 -17.29 16.37
C LEU A 255 -17.12 -15.93 17.12
N GLY A 256 -17.37 -15.97 18.44
CA GLY A 256 -17.49 -14.80 19.28
C GLY A 256 -18.73 -13.95 18.94
N GLU A 257 -18.88 -12.86 19.68
CA GLU A 257 -19.90 -11.84 19.41
C GLU A 257 -19.58 -11.14 18.07
N PRO A 258 -20.58 -10.93 17.19
CA PRO A 258 -20.39 -10.17 15.97
C PRO A 258 -19.90 -8.76 16.30
N THR A 259 -18.67 -8.45 15.92
CA THR A 259 -18.19 -7.07 15.97
C THR A 259 -18.92 -6.23 14.92
N THR A 260 -19.20 -4.97 15.20
CA THR A 260 -19.84 -4.07 14.23
C THR A 260 -18.95 -3.76 13.03
N PHE A 261 -17.63 -3.91 13.17
CA PHE A 261 -16.64 -3.64 12.11
C PHE A 261 -16.22 -4.92 11.39
N LYS A 262 -16.34 -4.97 10.05
CA LYS A 262 -15.84 -6.07 9.20
C LYS A 262 -14.38 -5.85 8.82
N LEU A 263 -13.52 -6.83 9.09
CA LEU A 263 -12.12 -6.79 8.64
C LEU A 263 -12.04 -7.04 7.14
N GLY A 264 -11.12 -6.36 6.47
CA GLY A 264 -10.94 -6.43 5.03
C GLY A 264 -11.60 -5.27 4.31
N TYR A 265 -10.77 -4.40 3.73
CA TYR A 265 -11.24 -3.11 3.21
C TYR A 265 -12.17 -3.23 2.01
N ARG A 266 -12.09 -4.35 1.29
CA ARG A 266 -12.97 -4.66 0.17
C ARG A 266 -14.40 -5.05 0.61
N ASN A 267 -14.71 -5.02 1.91
CA ASN A 267 -16.09 -5.04 2.41
C ASN A 267 -16.80 -3.70 2.16
N GLU A 268 -16.04 -2.62 2.00
CA GLU A 268 -16.53 -1.27 1.77
C GLU A 268 -16.15 -0.80 0.35
N ASN A 269 -16.51 0.44 0.01
CA ASN A 269 -15.96 1.09 -1.17
C ASN A 269 -14.45 1.31 -1.02
N VAL A 270 -13.72 1.04 -2.10
CA VAL A 270 -12.28 1.27 -2.22
C VAL A 270 -12.06 2.48 -3.10
N ARG A 271 -11.20 3.40 -2.67
CA ARG A 271 -10.78 4.53 -3.51
C ARG A 271 -9.54 4.15 -4.29
N LEU A 272 -9.68 4.05 -5.61
CA LEU A 272 -8.56 3.81 -6.51
C LEU A 272 -7.92 5.15 -6.88
N CYS A 273 -6.62 5.30 -6.63
CA CYS A 273 -5.83 6.46 -7.07
C CYS A 273 -4.90 6.04 -8.20
N ARG A 274 -4.91 6.81 -9.29
CA ARG A 274 -4.03 6.59 -10.44
C ARG A 274 -3.76 7.90 -11.17
N GLY A 275 -2.48 8.19 -11.40
CA GLY A 275 -2.04 9.53 -11.78
C GLY A 275 -2.49 10.55 -10.75
N ASP A 276 -2.98 11.71 -11.21
CA ASP A 276 -3.47 12.76 -10.31
C ASP A 276 -4.97 12.62 -9.96
N TRP A 277 -5.62 11.50 -10.31
CA TRP A 277 -7.06 11.32 -10.11
C TRP A 277 -7.37 10.13 -9.21
N SER A 278 -8.53 10.20 -8.56
CA SER A 278 -9.05 9.15 -7.70
C SER A 278 -10.55 8.96 -7.91
N MET A 279 -11.04 7.74 -7.71
CA MET A 279 -12.48 7.43 -7.74
C MET A 279 -12.82 6.32 -6.74
N GLU A 280 -14.07 6.26 -6.31
CA GLU A 280 -14.58 5.18 -5.48
C GLU A 280 -15.13 4.05 -6.35
N LEU A 281 -14.78 2.82 -5.97
CA LEU A 281 -15.26 1.59 -6.58
C LEU A 281 -15.79 0.67 -5.47
N PRO A 282 -16.89 -0.06 -5.70
CA PRO A 282 -17.29 -1.11 -4.78
C PRO A 282 -16.19 -2.16 -4.63
N GLY A 283 -15.96 -2.64 -3.40
CA GLY A 283 -14.85 -3.56 -3.11
C GLY A 283 -14.93 -4.92 -3.81
N ASP A 284 -16.07 -5.29 -4.39
CA ASP A 284 -16.26 -6.54 -5.13
C ASP A 284 -15.81 -6.47 -6.61
N PHE A 285 -15.47 -5.29 -7.11
CA PHE A 285 -15.05 -5.08 -8.50
C PHE A 285 -13.70 -5.71 -8.80
N VAL A 286 -13.60 -6.46 -9.90
CA VAL A 286 -12.33 -7.02 -10.37
C VAL A 286 -11.74 -6.12 -11.44
N GLU A 287 -10.51 -5.70 -11.21
CA GLU A 287 -9.73 -4.87 -12.13
C GLU A 287 -8.96 -5.76 -13.13
N ARG A 288 -8.95 -5.36 -14.40
CA ARG A 288 -8.16 -5.98 -15.47
C ARG A 288 -7.59 -4.90 -16.37
N LYS A 289 -6.28 -4.97 -16.64
CA LYS A 289 -5.63 -4.17 -17.68
C LYS A 289 -6.06 -4.69 -19.05
N LEU A 290 -6.54 -3.79 -19.92
CA LEU A 290 -6.84 -4.12 -21.31
C LEU A 290 -5.58 -3.97 -22.16
N GLU A 291 -5.40 -4.85 -23.16
CA GLU A 291 -4.19 -4.85 -24.02
C GLU A 291 -4.11 -3.62 -24.94
N ALA A 292 -5.26 -3.03 -25.26
CA ALA A 292 -5.37 -1.80 -26.03
C ALA A 292 -5.51 -0.63 -25.05
N GLU A 293 -4.50 0.25 -25.07
CA GLU A 293 -4.52 1.57 -24.42
C GLU A 293 -4.41 1.50 -22.88
N SER A 294 -4.01 2.60 -22.26
CA SER A 294 -3.80 2.76 -20.80
C SER A 294 -5.07 2.63 -19.96
N VAL A 295 -6.07 1.88 -20.45
CA VAL A 295 -7.40 1.67 -19.93
C VAL A 295 -7.40 0.49 -18.96
N VAL A 296 -7.94 0.71 -17.77
CA VAL A 296 -8.30 -0.40 -16.88
C VAL A 296 -9.81 -0.54 -16.84
N GLU A 297 -10.22 -1.80 -16.87
CA GLU A 297 -11.60 -2.22 -16.75
C GLU A 297 -11.81 -2.77 -15.34
N ALA A 298 -12.77 -2.20 -14.61
CA ALA A 298 -13.26 -2.75 -13.36
C ALA A 298 -14.69 -3.25 -13.59
N LYS A 299 -14.95 -4.54 -13.32
CA LYS A 299 -16.25 -5.18 -13.56
C LYS A 299 -16.84 -5.71 -12.27
N SER A 300 -18.12 -5.44 -12.04
CA SER A 300 -18.87 -6.13 -10.99
C SER A 300 -19.01 -7.58 -11.36
N VAL A 301 -18.73 -8.47 -10.40
CA VAL A 301 -18.90 -9.91 -10.57
C VAL A 301 -20.04 -10.46 -9.73
N SER A 302 -20.62 -9.61 -8.87
CA SER A 302 -21.86 -9.88 -8.14
C SER A 302 -22.98 -8.98 -8.65
N GLY A 303 -24.14 -9.58 -8.94
CA GLY A 303 -25.35 -8.83 -9.28
C GLY A 303 -25.38 -8.27 -10.72
N PRO A 304 -26.01 -7.11 -10.95
CA PRO A 304 -26.24 -6.58 -12.30
C PRO A 304 -24.92 -6.23 -12.99
N MET A 305 -24.87 -6.37 -14.32
CA MET A 305 -23.68 -6.04 -15.10
C MET A 305 -23.35 -4.55 -14.95
N ARG A 306 -22.18 -4.30 -14.38
CA ARG A 306 -21.58 -2.98 -14.23
C ARG A 306 -20.14 -3.05 -14.68
N ILE A 307 -19.76 -2.22 -15.64
CA ILE A 307 -18.40 -2.13 -16.14
C ILE A 307 -17.96 -0.67 -16.06
N ILE A 308 -16.78 -0.45 -15.52
CA ILE A 308 -16.14 0.85 -15.49
C ILE A 308 -14.85 0.72 -16.29
N ARG A 309 -14.71 1.53 -17.34
CA ARG A 309 -13.48 1.70 -18.08
C ARG A 309 -12.97 3.10 -17.83
N PHE A 310 -11.73 3.20 -17.38
CA PHE A 310 -11.12 4.49 -17.09
C PHE A 310 -9.79 4.61 -17.78
N ALA A 311 -9.58 5.78 -18.36
CA ALA A 311 -8.32 6.18 -18.96
C ALA A 311 -7.89 7.46 -18.25
N PHE A 312 -6.72 7.43 -17.63
CA PHE A 312 -6.07 8.63 -17.13
C PHE A 312 -5.15 9.11 -18.24
N PRO A 313 -5.53 10.16 -18.99
CA PRO A 313 -4.60 10.74 -19.95
C PRO A 313 -3.43 11.32 -19.15
N GLN A 314 -2.24 11.25 -19.74
CA GLN A 314 -1.07 11.96 -19.24
C GLN A 314 -1.41 13.44 -19.04
N LYS A 315 -0.84 14.08 -18.01
CA LYS A 315 -0.91 15.54 -17.82
C LYS A 315 -0.79 16.22 -19.17
N PHE A 316 -1.78 17.02 -19.54
CA PHE A 316 -1.64 17.85 -20.73
C PHE A 316 -0.62 18.92 -20.41
N ALA A 317 0.64 18.63 -20.73
CA ALA A 317 1.70 19.61 -20.77
C ALA A 317 1.41 20.56 -21.93
N ALA A 318 0.50 21.51 -21.74
CA ALA A 318 0.59 22.81 -22.41
C ALA A 318 1.75 23.63 -21.80
N ALA A 319 2.87 22.97 -21.47
CA ALA A 319 4.09 23.56 -20.97
C ALA A 319 5.04 23.82 -22.14
N ARG A 320 4.56 24.51 -23.18
CA ARG A 320 5.47 25.31 -23.99
C ARG A 320 5.62 26.73 -23.47
N GLU A 321 4.67 27.25 -22.67
CA GLU A 321 4.71 28.66 -22.20
C GLU A 321 4.14 28.90 -20.78
N GLY A 322 3.94 27.86 -19.96
CA GLY A 322 3.45 28.04 -18.57
C GLY A 322 1.98 28.47 -18.46
N VAL A 323 1.20 28.32 -19.53
CA VAL A 323 -0.24 28.64 -19.54
C VAL A 323 -1.05 27.38 -19.20
N THR A 324 -1.73 27.41 -18.05
CA THR A 324 -2.68 26.37 -17.66
C THR A 324 -3.99 26.54 -18.42
N ILE A 325 -4.45 25.50 -19.12
CA ILE A 325 -5.76 25.51 -19.78
C ILE A 325 -6.84 25.35 -18.70
N GLY A 326 -7.81 26.26 -18.66
CA GLY A 326 -8.92 26.19 -17.71
C GLY A 326 -9.80 24.95 -17.91
N ALA A 327 -10.36 24.41 -16.82
CA ALA A 327 -11.16 23.18 -16.83
C ALA A 327 -12.31 23.19 -17.85
N ALA A 328 -13.05 24.29 -17.95
CA ALA A 328 -14.14 24.44 -18.92
C ALA A 328 -13.64 24.37 -20.39
N ALA A 329 -12.48 24.98 -20.68
CA ALA A 329 -11.89 24.93 -22.02
C ALA A 329 -11.38 23.51 -22.37
N LEU A 330 -10.89 22.76 -21.38
CA LEU A 330 -10.56 21.34 -21.56
C LEU A 330 -11.81 20.53 -21.92
N LEU A 331 -12.91 20.68 -21.16
CA LEU A 331 -14.17 19.97 -21.44
C LEU A 331 -14.72 20.28 -22.83
N ASP A 332 -14.60 21.52 -23.29
CA ASP A 332 -15.03 21.90 -24.65
C ASP A 332 -14.12 21.35 -25.73
N THR A 333 -12.82 21.25 -25.48
CA THR A 333 -11.86 20.68 -26.43
C THR A 333 -12.13 19.18 -26.64
N PHE A 334 -12.38 18.44 -25.57
CA PHE A 334 -12.53 16.98 -25.63
C PHE A 334 -13.97 16.50 -25.73
N GLY A 335 -14.96 17.30 -25.33
CA GLY A 335 -16.37 16.90 -25.33
C GLY A 335 -17.11 17.18 -26.64
N ARG A 336 -16.62 18.10 -27.50
CA ARG A 336 -17.40 18.61 -28.65
C ARG A 336 -17.80 17.55 -29.68
N ALA A 337 -16.95 16.56 -29.95
CA ALA A 337 -17.24 15.54 -30.97
C ALA A 337 -18.44 14.63 -30.62
N ASP A 338 -18.77 14.52 -29.32
CA ASP A 338 -19.85 13.66 -28.84
C ASP A 338 -21.20 14.41 -28.71
N ILE A 339 -21.21 15.74 -28.65
CA ILE A 339 -22.41 16.53 -28.34
C ILE A 339 -23.52 16.35 -29.39
N ASP A 340 -23.16 16.22 -30.67
CA ASP A 340 -24.13 16.21 -31.77
C ASP A 340 -24.93 14.89 -31.91
N ARG A 341 -24.59 13.85 -31.14
CA ARG A 341 -25.18 12.49 -31.30
C ARG A 341 -25.88 11.95 -30.06
N VAL A 342 -25.86 12.68 -28.95
CA VAL A 342 -26.18 12.13 -27.63
C VAL A 342 -27.58 12.51 -27.16
N LYS A 343 -28.23 11.60 -26.42
CA LYS A 343 -29.58 11.78 -25.89
C LYS A 343 -29.68 12.75 -24.71
N GLN A 344 -28.68 12.79 -23.84
CA GLN A 344 -28.68 13.64 -22.66
C GLN A 344 -27.26 14.07 -22.27
N ILE A 345 -27.10 15.36 -21.98
CA ILE A 345 -25.86 15.96 -21.51
C ILE A 345 -26.17 16.75 -20.25
N SER A 346 -25.31 16.62 -19.24
CA SER A 346 -25.36 17.43 -18.01
C SER A 346 -23.95 17.89 -17.66
N ASP A 347 -23.79 19.19 -17.43
CA ASP A 347 -22.55 19.76 -16.92
C ASP A 347 -22.74 20.09 -15.44
N THR A 348 -21.83 19.62 -14.58
CA THR A 348 -21.84 19.88 -13.14
C THR A 348 -20.50 20.42 -12.67
N THR A 349 -20.50 21.15 -11.55
CA THR A 349 -19.26 21.62 -10.92
C THR A 349 -19.40 21.47 -9.42
N GLU A 350 -18.54 20.64 -8.83
CA GLU A 350 -18.56 20.33 -7.40
C GLU A 350 -17.13 20.12 -6.91
N GLY A 351 -16.78 20.74 -5.78
CA GLY A 351 -15.46 20.62 -5.18
C GLY A 351 -14.32 21.09 -6.09
N GLY A 352 -14.58 22.07 -6.97
CA GLY A 352 -13.61 22.57 -7.96
C GLY A 352 -13.42 21.67 -9.17
N VAL A 353 -14.17 20.57 -9.30
CA VAL A 353 -14.12 19.65 -10.44
C VAL A 353 -15.29 19.91 -11.36
N HIS A 354 -14.99 20.27 -12.62
CA HIS A 354 -15.98 20.42 -13.68
C HIS A 354 -16.21 19.06 -14.34
N ARG A 355 -17.46 18.63 -14.47
CA ARG A 355 -17.81 17.35 -15.09
C ARG A 355 -18.79 17.57 -16.23
N ARG A 356 -18.58 16.85 -17.33
CA ARG A 356 -19.52 16.69 -18.43
C ARG A 356 -19.95 15.24 -18.50
N LEU A 357 -21.23 15.01 -18.27
CA LEU A 357 -21.86 13.70 -18.23
C LEU A 357 -22.67 13.51 -19.52
N ILE A 358 -22.38 12.43 -20.24
CA ILE A 358 -22.94 12.14 -21.56
C ILE A 358 -23.56 10.75 -21.49
N LEU A 359 -24.89 10.66 -21.59
CA LEU A 359 -25.61 9.39 -21.49
C LEU A 359 -26.09 8.91 -22.88
N ASP A 360 -25.67 7.71 -23.26
CA ASP A 360 -26.03 7.06 -24.51
C ASP A 360 -26.31 5.56 -24.34
N ARG A 361 -26.54 4.85 -25.45
CA ARG A 361 -26.67 3.40 -25.52
C ARG A 361 -25.46 2.81 -26.24
N ALA A 362 -24.94 1.71 -25.73
CA ALA A 362 -23.83 0.99 -26.35
C ALA A 362 -24.06 -0.52 -26.22
N THR A 363 -23.47 -1.30 -27.12
CA THR A 363 -23.43 -2.76 -26.99
C THR A 363 -22.05 -3.18 -26.50
N VAL A 364 -21.98 -3.80 -25.32
CA VAL A 364 -20.73 -4.31 -24.72
C VAL A 364 -20.92 -5.79 -24.41
N ASP A 365 -19.98 -6.64 -24.82
CA ASP A 365 -20.09 -8.11 -24.65
C ASP A 365 -21.41 -8.70 -25.19
N LYS A 366 -21.93 -8.13 -26.29
CA LYS A 366 -23.23 -8.47 -26.92
C LYS A 366 -24.47 -8.12 -26.08
N LEU A 367 -24.31 -7.30 -25.05
CA LEU A 367 -25.41 -6.79 -24.22
C LEU A 367 -25.63 -5.31 -24.50
N ASP A 368 -26.88 -4.91 -24.66
CA ASP A 368 -27.26 -3.51 -24.80
C ASP A 368 -27.29 -2.85 -23.43
N CYS A 369 -26.39 -1.88 -23.24
CA CYS A 369 -26.19 -1.18 -21.99
C CYS A 369 -26.48 0.31 -22.16
N TYR A 370 -26.76 0.96 -21.03
CA TYR A 370 -26.56 2.39 -20.90
C TYR A 370 -25.07 2.68 -20.76
N TRP A 371 -24.59 3.68 -21.48
CA TRP A 371 -23.21 4.13 -21.46
C TRP A 371 -23.16 5.57 -20.98
N LEU A 372 -22.63 5.76 -19.77
CA LEU A 372 -22.34 7.07 -19.22
C LEU A 372 -20.87 7.40 -19.47
N LYS A 373 -20.60 8.32 -20.39
CA LYS A 373 -19.27 8.94 -20.51
C LYS A 373 -19.17 10.11 -19.55
N VAL A 374 -18.03 10.21 -18.91
CA VAL A 374 -17.72 11.24 -17.92
C VAL A 374 -16.39 11.84 -18.32
N LEU A 375 -16.41 13.14 -18.61
CA LEU A 375 -15.22 13.97 -18.71
C LEU A 375 -15.15 14.78 -17.42
N ALA A 376 -14.11 14.60 -16.61
CA ALA A 376 -13.89 15.40 -15.40
C ALA A 376 -12.62 16.24 -15.57
N ALA A 377 -12.70 17.54 -15.32
CA ALA A 377 -11.61 18.46 -15.52
C ALA A 377 -11.40 19.36 -14.30
N VAL A 378 -10.12 19.65 -14.05
CA VAL A 378 -9.63 20.78 -13.26
C VAL A 378 -8.65 21.55 -14.12
N ASP A 379 -8.19 22.72 -13.67
CA ASP A 379 -7.25 23.51 -14.47
C ASP A 379 -5.98 22.71 -14.77
N GLY A 380 -5.69 22.54 -16.06
CA GLY A 380 -4.53 21.79 -16.57
C GLY A 380 -4.65 20.26 -16.56
N ASN A 381 -5.76 19.69 -16.08
CA ASN A 381 -5.90 18.24 -15.97
C ASN A 381 -7.32 17.75 -16.30
N ILE A 382 -7.41 16.60 -16.95
CA ILE A 382 -8.70 15.99 -17.33
C ILE A 382 -8.62 14.48 -17.16
N ALA A 383 -9.72 13.84 -16.80
CA ALA A 383 -9.88 12.39 -16.73
C ALA A 383 -11.08 11.94 -17.56
N PHE A 384 -10.95 10.74 -18.13
CA PHE A 384 -12.01 10.10 -18.90
C PHE A 384 -12.46 8.82 -18.21
N LEU A 385 -13.77 8.71 -18.03
CA LEU A 385 -14.40 7.56 -17.41
C LEU A 385 -15.61 7.16 -18.25
N SER A 386 -15.73 5.87 -18.54
CA SER A 386 -16.85 5.25 -19.23
C SER A 386 -17.48 4.22 -18.31
N ILE A 387 -18.74 4.41 -17.96
CA ILE A 387 -19.49 3.51 -17.10
C ILE A 387 -20.59 2.86 -17.93
N PHE A 388 -20.63 1.54 -17.96
CA PHE A 388 -21.65 0.75 -18.63
C PHE A 388 -22.51 0.05 -17.59
N VAL A 389 -23.82 0.21 -17.71
CA VAL A 389 -24.80 -0.46 -16.85
C VAL A 389 -25.92 -1.08 -17.68
N GLU A 390 -26.39 -2.26 -17.29
CA GLU A 390 -27.42 -3.00 -18.04
C GLU A 390 -28.81 -2.32 -18.01
N SER A 391 -29.13 -1.62 -16.91
CA SER A 391 -30.48 -1.17 -16.60
C SER A 391 -30.52 0.28 -16.15
N GLU A 392 -31.67 0.92 -16.38
CA GLU A 392 -31.89 2.33 -16.01
C GLU A 392 -31.84 2.53 -14.49
N SER A 393 -32.28 1.52 -13.72
CA SER A 393 -32.20 1.54 -12.24
C SER A 393 -30.76 1.56 -11.70
N SER A 394 -29.76 1.28 -12.55
CA SER A 394 -28.35 1.38 -12.18
C SER A 394 -27.71 2.74 -12.54
N LEU A 395 -28.47 3.68 -13.12
CA LEU A 395 -27.94 4.99 -13.49
C LEU A 395 -27.57 5.84 -12.28
N ASP A 396 -28.36 5.81 -11.20
CA ASP A 396 -28.04 6.54 -9.96
C ASP A 396 -26.69 6.10 -9.38
N TRP A 397 -26.41 4.79 -9.43
CA TRP A 397 -25.11 4.25 -9.07
C TRP A 397 -24.01 4.74 -10.01
N ALA A 398 -24.23 4.74 -11.32
CA ALA A 398 -23.26 5.23 -12.29
C ALA A 398 -22.92 6.72 -12.07
N PHE A 399 -23.94 7.54 -11.76
CA PHE A 399 -23.74 8.95 -11.41
C PHE A 399 -22.99 9.11 -10.09
N ALA A 400 -23.26 8.29 -9.07
CA ALA A 400 -22.51 8.32 -7.82
C ALA A 400 -21.00 8.03 -8.04
N ILE A 401 -20.67 7.03 -8.86
CA ILE A 401 -19.29 6.73 -9.24
C ILE A 401 -18.67 7.91 -10.01
N ALA A 402 -19.39 8.49 -10.98
CA ALA A 402 -18.93 9.65 -11.74
C ALA A 402 -18.63 10.87 -10.84
N ASN A 403 -19.45 11.09 -9.81
CA ASN A 403 -19.26 12.18 -8.85
C ASN A 403 -18.12 11.91 -7.87
N SER A 404 -17.79 10.64 -7.60
CA SER A 404 -16.65 10.26 -6.75
C SER A 404 -15.28 10.58 -7.38
N LEU A 405 -15.24 10.80 -8.69
CA LEU A 405 -14.03 11.11 -9.45
C LEU A 405 -13.51 12.51 -9.08
N VAL A 406 -12.37 12.58 -8.40
CA VAL A 406 -11.75 13.82 -7.92
C VAL A 406 -10.22 13.76 -8.03
N PRO A 407 -9.54 14.91 -8.15
CA PRO A 407 -8.09 14.98 -8.04
C PRO A 407 -7.54 14.43 -6.72
N VAL A 408 -6.38 13.78 -6.75
CA VAL A 408 -5.72 13.21 -5.56
C VAL A 408 -5.33 14.29 -4.55
N ASN A 409 -4.95 15.49 -5.01
CA ASN A 409 -4.64 16.62 -4.12
C ASN A 409 -5.87 17.18 -3.38
N HIS A 410 -7.09 16.80 -3.77
CA HIS A 410 -8.31 17.14 -3.04
C HIS A 410 -8.60 16.12 -1.92
N LEU A 411 -7.88 15.00 -1.89
CA LEU A 411 -7.97 14.04 -0.80
C LEU A 411 -7.12 14.52 0.37
N ILE A 412 -7.71 14.60 1.56
CA ILE A 412 -6.95 14.66 2.81
C ILE A 412 -6.40 13.26 3.06
N ILE A 413 -5.35 12.90 2.33
CA ILE A 413 -4.61 11.67 2.57
C ILE A 413 -3.75 11.96 3.80
N THR A 414 -4.26 11.59 4.97
CA THR A 414 -3.35 11.37 6.09
C THR A 414 -2.68 10.04 5.81
N SER A 415 -1.69 10.04 4.91
CA SER A 415 -0.88 8.86 4.72
C SER A 415 -0.27 8.62 6.08
N ILE A 416 -0.58 7.47 6.67
CA ILE A 416 0.24 6.94 7.73
C ILE A 416 1.52 6.47 7.02
N ASN A 417 2.31 7.43 6.53
CA ASN A 417 3.70 7.23 6.19
C ASN A 417 4.34 6.89 7.54
N LEU A 418 4.27 5.61 7.89
CA LEU A 418 4.91 5.08 9.08
C LEU A 418 6.36 5.51 8.94
N PRO A 419 6.86 6.37 9.84
CA PRO A 419 8.22 6.85 9.73
C PRO A 419 9.10 5.62 9.63
N LYS A 420 9.99 5.60 8.62
CA LYS A 420 11.06 4.60 8.58
C LYS A 420 11.67 4.55 9.99
N LEU A 421 11.86 3.35 10.55
CA LEU A 421 12.74 3.15 11.71
C LEU A 421 13.99 3.97 11.39
N GLY A 422 14.25 5.03 12.17
CA GLY A 422 15.30 6.03 11.87
C GLY A 422 14.90 7.51 12.04
N LYS A 423 13.61 7.89 11.87
CA LYS A 423 13.16 9.30 11.96
C LYS A 423 12.60 9.76 13.31
N VAL A 424 13.03 9.18 14.44
CA VAL A 424 12.54 9.63 15.77
C VAL A 424 13.12 11.01 16.16
N SER A 425 14.29 11.37 15.63
CA SER A 425 14.95 12.66 15.93
C SER A 425 14.32 13.88 15.25
N GLU A 426 13.43 13.71 14.26
CA GLU A 426 12.70 14.82 13.61
C GLU A 426 11.33 15.12 14.26
N LEU A 427 10.90 14.30 15.23
CA LEU A 427 9.58 14.43 15.89
C LEU A 427 9.62 15.24 17.20
N HIS A 428 10.77 15.84 17.52
CA HIS A 428 10.93 16.71 18.69
C HIS A 428 11.43 18.10 18.32
N SER A 429 10.50 18.95 17.92
CA SER A 429 10.58 20.39 18.18
C SER A 429 9.23 20.89 18.71
N ILE A 430 8.78 20.30 19.82
CA ILE A 430 7.89 20.99 20.76
C ILE A 430 8.82 21.67 21.77
N PRO A 431 8.81 23.01 21.90
CA PRO A 431 9.63 23.65 22.92
C PRO A 431 9.18 23.16 24.31
N PRO A 432 10.11 22.82 25.21
CA PRO A 432 9.74 22.52 26.59
C PRO A 432 9.01 23.74 27.16
N MET A 433 7.90 23.51 27.88
CA MET A 433 7.30 24.55 28.70
C MET A 433 8.38 25.11 29.64
N VAL A 434 8.60 26.42 29.51
CA VAL A 434 9.61 27.23 30.19
C VAL A 434 9.53 27.05 31.70
N PRO A 435 10.59 26.60 32.38
CA PRO A 435 10.94 27.10 33.70
C PRO A 435 11.83 28.35 33.54
N ILE A 436 11.58 29.34 34.37
CA ILE A 436 12.26 30.64 34.39
C ILE A 436 13.79 30.46 34.60
N ASN A 437 14.58 30.95 33.63
CA ASN A 437 16.01 31.33 33.58
C ASN A 437 17.06 30.64 34.48
N THR A 438 18.13 30.07 33.88
CA THR A 438 19.49 30.70 33.77
C THR A 438 20.49 29.87 32.92
N GLU A 439 21.17 30.58 31.99
CA GLU A 439 22.51 30.44 31.36
C GLU A 439 23.03 29.23 30.51
N VAL A 440 23.22 29.54 29.21
CA VAL A 440 24.36 29.35 28.23
C VAL A 440 25.20 28.05 28.14
N MET A 441 25.18 27.35 26.97
CA MET A 441 26.29 27.20 25.96
C MET A 441 26.09 26.05 24.93
N ASP A 442 26.41 26.40 23.67
CA ASP A 442 26.99 25.67 22.51
C ASP A 442 26.32 24.49 21.73
N SER A 443 26.55 24.57 20.40
CA SER A 443 26.12 23.83 19.18
C SER A 443 26.67 22.37 19.06
N PRO A 444 26.49 21.55 17.97
CA PRO A 444 25.78 21.73 16.68
C PRO A 444 25.01 20.50 16.09
N ALA A 445 24.40 20.73 14.91
CA ALA A 445 24.15 19.83 13.75
C ALA A 445 23.10 18.70 13.83
N ALA A 446 22.12 18.77 12.92
CA ALA A 446 21.11 17.76 12.65
C ALA A 446 21.15 17.32 11.17
N HIS A 447 21.22 16.02 10.92
CA HIS A 447 20.80 15.36 9.67
C HIS A 447 20.43 13.86 9.92
N VAL A 448 19.75 13.25 8.94
CA VAL A 448 18.66 12.25 9.06
C VAL A 448 18.99 10.91 8.36
N PRO A 449 18.72 9.70 8.94
CA PRO A 449 18.99 8.38 8.32
C PRO A 449 17.89 7.48 7.71
N SER A 450 18.35 6.52 6.85
CA SER A 450 17.71 5.30 6.30
C SER A 450 18.75 4.19 5.87
N LEU A 451 18.37 2.90 5.88
CA LEU A 451 19.17 1.65 5.67
C LEU A 451 19.73 1.36 4.24
N HIS A 452 21.04 1.03 4.07
CA HIS A 452 21.68 0.42 2.86
C HIS A 452 23.05 -0.26 3.17
N CYS A 453 23.47 -1.40 2.57
CA CYS A 453 24.78 -2.09 2.88
C CYS A 453 25.46 -3.03 1.79
N THR A 454 26.46 -2.62 0.96
CA THR A 454 27.53 -3.24 -0.01
C THR A 454 29.08 -3.56 0.28
N ALA A 455 29.63 -4.82 0.19
CA ALA A 455 31.10 -5.12 0.26
C ALA A 455 31.81 -6.08 -0.76
N SER A 456 33.16 -6.08 -0.85
CA SER A 456 34.02 -6.92 -1.75
C SER A 456 35.54 -6.80 -1.45
N ILE A 457 36.36 -7.65 -2.11
CA ILE A 457 37.74 -8.11 -1.84
C ILE A 457 38.81 -7.68 -2.89
N LEU A 458 40.10 -7.76 -2.46
CA LEU A 458 41.39 -7.34 -3.05
C LEU A 458 42.22 -8.48 -3.75
N PRO A 459 43.41 -8.22 -4.37
CA PRO A 459 43.74 -8.67 -5.74
C PRO A 459 44.99 -9.58 -5.89
N ALA A 460 45.33 -9.93 -7.14
CA ALA A 460 46.71 -10.27 -7.57
C ALA A 460 47.02 -9.74 -9.00
N PRO A 461 48.29 -9.48 -9.35
CA PRO A 461 48.66 -8.61 -10.47
C PRO A 461 49.12 -9.37 -11.73
N VAL A 462 48.79 -8.85 -12.93
CA VAL A 462 49.55 -9.10 -14.15
C VAL A 462 49.57 -7.84 -15.01
N VAL A 463 50.78 -7.37 -15.31
CA VAL A 463 51.09 -6.33 -16.29
C VAL A 463 50.97 -6.92 -17.69
N LEU A 464 50.35 -6.21 -18.64
CA LEU A 464 50.83 -6.07 -20.02
C LEU A 464 50.16 -4.88 -20.72
N SER A 465 50.99 -4.11 -21.40
CA SER A 465 50.69 -2.96 -22.23
C SER A 465 49.91 -3.32 -23.51
N SER A 466 49.01 -2.45 -23.96
CA SER A 466 49.14 -1.79 -25.27
C SER A 466 47.93 -0.89 -25.59
N THR A 467 48.27 0.21 -26.22
CA THR A 467 47.49 1.19 -26.97
C THR A 467 46.42 0.55 -27.87
N THR A 468 45.25 1.18 -28.05
CA THR A 468 44.66 1.58 -29.36
C THR A 468 43.34 2.36 -29.17
N VAL A 469 43.18 3.36 -30.03
CA VAL A 469 42.10 4.34 -30.24
C VAL A 469 40.92 3.73 -31.04
N PHE A 470 39.69 4.27 -30.91
CA PHE A 470 38.61 4.51 -31.90
C PHE A 470 37.24 4.47 -31.18
N SER A 471 36.59 5.62 -30.98
CA SER A 471 35.63 6.32 -31.87
C SER A 471 34.19 5.85 -31.65
N ALA A 472 33.38 6.83 -31.24
CA ALA A 472 31.94 6.86 -31.43
C ALA A 472 31.55 6.68 -32.90
N VAL A 473 30.31 6.26 -33.15
CA VAL A 473 29.37 6.82 -34.15
C VAL A 473 28.06 6.01 -34.11
N VAL A 474 26.97 6.77 -33.92
CA VAL A 474 25.52 6.52 -34.10
C VAL A 474 24.82 5.66 -33.05
#